data_AF-A0A424MMD3-F1
#
_entry.id   AF-A0A424MMD3-F1
#
_cell.length_a   1.000
_cell.length_b   1.000
_cell.length_c   1.000
_cell.angle_alpha   90.00
_cell.angle_beta   90.00
_cell.angle_gamma   90.00
#
_symmetry.space_group_name_H-M   'P 1'
#
loop_
_entity.id
_entity.type
_entity.pdbx_description
1 polymer ?
#
loop_
_entity_poly.entity_id
_entity_poly.type
_entity_poly.pdbx_seq_one_letter_code
_entity_poly.pdbx_strand_id
1 'polypeptide(L)'
;MANLVEKGKMQILVIGLTRGFTILEILIVLAIISISGTSFYLILNQPKNFDRYEQTINEFKILSIYSGNSYAFTKDSIKILNQETWEELEVVDFSNIYSVTNNFNKTTIIEEDDIFLVISPGNEISIKSLTLSGGQNIEL
;
A
#
# COMPACT_ATOMS: atom_id res chain seq x y z
N MET A 1 -21.53 7.93 76.89
CA MET A 1 -21.70 6.83 75.92
C MET A 1 -21.45 7.39 74.54
N ALA A 2 -20.26 7.20 73.98
CA ALA A 2 -19.94 7.56 72.61
C ALA A 2 -19.65 6.25 71.87
N ASN A 3 -20.55 5.87 70.96
CA ASN A 3 -20.36 4.71 70.11
C ASN A 3 -19.34 5.07 69.02
N LEU A 4 -18.17 4.44 69.08
CA LEU A 4 -17.20 4.44 67.99
C LEU A 4 -17.74 3.52 66.90
N VAL A 5 -18.20 4.12 65.80
CA VAL A 5 -18.57 3.41 64.58
C VAL A 5 -17.28 2.88 63.96
N GLU A 6 -17.10 1.55 63.99
CA GLU A 6 -16.05 0.89 63.22
C GLU A 6 -16.29 1.13 61.72
N LYS A 7 -15.44 1.95 61.11
CA LYS A 7 -15.29 1.97 59.64
C LYS A 7 -14.59 0.68 59.22
N GLY A 8 -15.39 -0.30 58.78
CA GLY A 8 -14.87 -1.49 58.09
C GLY A 8 -13.98 -1.09 56.92
N LYS A 9 -12.70 -1.44 56.99
CA LYS A 9 -11.72 -1.18 55.94
C LYS A 9 -12.15 -1.87 54.64
N MET A 10 -12.41 -1.09 53.60
CA MET A 10 -12.61 -1.60 52.25
C MET A 10 -11.28 -2.22 51.78
N GLN A 11 -11.23 -3.55 51.68
CA GLN A 11 -10.07 -4.24 51.11
C GLN A 11 -10.06 -3.97 49.60
N ILE A 12 -9.09 -3.18 49.16
CA ILE A 12 -8.81 -2.99 47.75
C ILE A 12 -8.17 -4.29 47.28
N LEU A 13 -8.88 -5.04 46.42
CA LEU A 13 -8.35 -6.24 45.80
C LEU A 13 -7.26 -5.79 44.82
N VAL A 14 -6.01 -5.74 45.28
CA VAL A 14 -4.86 -5.55 44.41
C VAL A 14 -4.79 -6.79 43.53
N ILE A 15 -5.26 -6.66 42.29
CA ILE A 15 -5.05 -7.65 41.24
C ILE A 15 -3.55 -7.57 40.91
N GLY A 16 -2.73 -8.24 41.72
CA GLY A 16 -1.34 -8.49 41.37
C GLY A 16 -1.30 -9.32 40.10
N LEU A 17 -0.39 -9.00 39.18
CA LEU A 17 -0.09 -9.83 38.02
C LEU A 17 0.48 -11.16 38.53
N THR A 18 -0.38 -12.16 38.78
CA THR A 18 -0.03 -13.39 39.50
C THR A 18 0.76 -14.39 38.66
N ARG A 19 0.92 -14.15 37.35
CA ARG A 19 1.76 -14.94 36.45
C ARG A 19 2.51 -14.03 35.48
N GLY A 20 3.84 -14.03 35.56
CA GLY A 20 4.69 -13.55 34.48
C GLY A 20 4.76 -14.57 33.36
N PHE A 21 5.24 -14.14 32.19
CA PHE A 21 5.52 -15.06 31.09
C PHE A 21 6.64 -16.02 31.46
N THR A 22 6.47 -17.29 31.17
CA THR A 22 7.55 -18.26 31.23
C THR A 22 8.58 -17.96 30.14
N ILE A 23 9.84 -18.31 30.39
CA ILE A 23 10.92 -18.16 29.39
C ILE A 23 10.56 -18.89 28.09
N LEU A 24 9.85 -20.02 28.19
CA LEU A 24 9.38 -20.79 27.03
C LEU A 24 8.38 -20.00 26.17
N GLU A 25 7.39 -19.34 26.80
CA GLU A 25 6.40 -18.52 26.07
C GLU A 25 7.08 -17.35 25.35
N ILE A 26 8.07 -16.72 25.99
CA ILE A 26 8.85 -15.63 25.38
C ILE A 26 9.60 -16.13 24.14
N LEU A 27 10.25 -17.30 24.23
CA LEU A 27 10.99 -17.88 23.11
C LEU A 27 10.06 -18.25 21.93
N ILE A 28 8.88 -18.78 22.21
CA ILE A 28 7.89 -19.11 21.17
C ILE A 28 7.43 -17.83 20.45
N VAL A 29 7.12 -16.78 21.19
CA VAL A 29 6.68 -15.50 20.61
C VAL A 29 7.79 -14.90 19.74
N LEU A 30 9.04 -14.88 20.23
CA LEU A 30 10.17 -14.38 19.44
C LEU A 30 10.39 -15.19 18.15
N ALA A 31 10.25 -16.51 18.20
CA ALA A 31 10.38 -17.35 17.02
C ALA A 31 9.29 -17.05 15.98
N ILE A 32 8.03 -16.90 16.41
CA ILE A 32 6.92 -16.53 15.51
C ILE A 32 7.18 -15.16 14.88
N ILE A 33 7.53 -14.15 15.68
CA ILE A 33 7.82 -12.79 15.17
C ILE A 33 8.98 -12.82 14.18
N SER A 34 10.04 -13.57 14.46
CA SER A 34 11.19 -13.68 13.55
C SER A 34 10.80 -14.31 12.22
N ILE A 35 10.11 -15.45 12.24
CA ILE A 35 9.71 -16.19 11.03
C ILE A 35 8.73 -15.34 10.20
N SER A 36 7.70 -14.80 10.85
CA SER A 36 6.71 -13.95 10.20
C SER A 36 7.36 -12.69 9.63
N GLY A 37 8.20 -12.00 10.41
CA GLY A 37 8.91 -10.79 9.98
C GLY A 37 9.77 -11.02 8.74
N THR A 38 10.57 -12.08 8.72
CA THR A 38 11.37 -12.42 7.53
C THR A 38 10.51 -12.81 6.33
N SER A 39 9.40 -13.52 6.55
CA SER A 39 8.51 -13.93 5.47
C SER A 39 7.81 -12.73 4.83
N PHE A 40 7.28 -11.81 5.65
CA PHE A 40 6.69 -10.56 5.18
C PHE A 40 7.73 -9.69 4.47
N TYR A 41 8.94 -9.57 5.01
CA TYR A 41 10.01 -8.81 4.36
C TYR A 41 10.33 -9.35 2.96
N LEU A 42 10.47 -10.67 2.81
CA LEU A 42 10.76 -11.28 1.51
C LEU A 42 9.60 -11.15 0.51
N ILE A 43 8.35 -11.21 0.98
CA ILE A 43 7.17 -11.05 0.11
C ILE A 43 7.03 -9.58 -0.33
N LEU A 44 7.27 -8.63 0.57
CA LEU A 44 7.11 -7.19 0.29
C LEU A 44 8.30 -6.62 -0.50
N ASN A 45 9.49 -7.19 -0.35
CA ASN A 45 10.71 -6.75 -1.05
C ASN A 45 11.17 -7.73 -2.14
N GLN A 46 10.25 -8.47 -2.79
CA GLN A 46 10.64 -9.21 -3.99
C GLN A 46 11.20 -8.21 -5.02
N PRO A 47 12.34 -8.50 -5.66
CA PRO A 47 12.83 -7.67 -6.75
C PRO A 47 11.73 -7.61 -7.81
N LYS A 48 11.20 -6.41 -8.04
CA LYS A 48 10.23 -6.13 -9.10
C LYS A 48 10.92 -6.48 -10.42
N ASN A 49 10.70 -7.70 -10.93
CA ASN A 49 11.09 -8.02 -12.30
C ASN A 49 10.23 -7.13 -13.20
N PHE A 50 10.87 -6.26 -13.96
CA PHE A 50 10.30 -5.22 -14.82
C PHE A 50 9.47 -5.75 -16.01
N ASP A 51 9.10 -7.03 -15.99
CA ASP A 51 8.30 -7.64 -17.05
C ASP A 51 6.81 -7.38 -16.82
N ARG A 52 6.37 -6.37 -17.58
CA ARG A 52 5.00 -5.91 -17.88
C ARG A 52 4.48 -4.79 -16.97
N TYR A 53 4.41 -3.60 -17.56
CA TYR A 53 3.59 -2.45 -17.13
C TYR A 53 2.22 -2.86 -16.56
N GLU A 54 1.61 -3.90 -17.15
CA GLU A 54 0.38 -4.54 -16.68
C GLU A 54 0.44 -4.96 -15.20
N GLN A 55 1.53 -5.59 -14.75
CA GLN A 55 1.70 -6.00 -13.36
C GLN A 55 1.76 -4.78 -12.44
N THR A 56 2.61 -3.79 -12.74
CA THR A 56 2.72 -2.57 -11.92
C THR A 56 1.38 -1.84 -11.84
N ILE A 57 0.70 -1.67 -12.98
CA ILE A 57 -0.62 -1.04 -13.02
C ILE A 57 -1.62 -1.84 -12.20
N ASN A 58 -1.59 -3.18 -12.27
CA ASN A 58 -2.47 -4.04 -11.48
C ASN A 58 -2.18 -3.97 -9.98
N GLU A 59 -0.92 -3.89 -9.56
CA GLU A 59 -0.55 -3.67 -8.17
C GLU A 59 -1.15 -2.36 -7.63
N PHE A 60 -1.05 -1.27 -8.39
CA PHE A 60 -1.64 0.02 -7.99
C PHE A 60 -3.16 0.04 -8.07
N LYS A 61 -3.79 -0.72 -8.98
CA LYS A 61 -5.24 -0.98 -8.97
C LYS A 61 -5.66 -1.61 -7.65
N ILE A 62 -4.96 -2.65 -7.21
CA ILE A 62 -5.21 -3.34 -5.94
C ILE A 62 -4.98 -2.40 -4.75
N LEU A 63 -3.88 -1.64 -4.74
CA LEU A 63 -3.59 -0.66 -3.69
C LEU A 63 -4.66 0.42 -3.60
N SER A 64 -5.16 0.93 -4.73
CA SER A 64 -6.25 1.92 -4.78
C SER A 64 -7.53 1.42 -4.12
N ILE A 65 -7.91 0.15 -4.35
CA ILE A 65 -9.07 -0.47 -3.72
C ILE A 65 -8.92 -0.52 -2.19
N TYR A 66 -7.74 -0.91 -1.69
CA TYR A 66 -7.52 -1.09 -0.26
C TYR A 66 -7.27 0.21 0.50
N SER A 67 -6.59 1.16 -0.13
CA SER A 67 -6.22 2.43 0.50
C SER A 67 -7.27 3.53 0.33
N GLY A 68 -8.12 3.43 -0.72
CA GLY A 68 -9.00 4.52 -1.12
C GLY A 68 -8.27 5.72 -1.74
N ASN A 69 -6.99 5.55 -2.10
CA ASN A 69 -6.17 6.60 -2.69
C ASN A 69 -6.22 6.55 -4.22
N SER A 70 -6.01 7.71 -4.85
CA SER A 70 -5.79 7.81 -6.29
C SER A 70 -4.30 7.83 -6.60
N TYR A 71 -3.91 7.19 -7.71
CA TYR A 71 -2.54 7.17 -8.21
C TYR A 71 -2.48 7.69 -9.64
N ALA A 72 -1.42 8.43 -9.97
CA ALA A 72 -1.16 8.96 -11.30
C ALA A 72 0.21 8.50 -11.80
N PHE A 73 0.31 8.24 -13.10
CA PHE A 73 1.53 7.77 -13.74
C PHE A 73 2.00 8.79 -14.77
N THR A 74 3.28 9.10 -14.69
CA THR A 74 4.03 9.96 -15.63
C THR A 74 5.19 9.16 -16.22
N LYS A 75 5.95 9.72 -17.16
CA LYS A 75 7.05 8.98 -17.79
C LYS A 75 8.16 8.58 -16.83
N ASP A 76 8.31 9.26 -15.72
CA ASP A 76 9.44 9.11 -14.81
C ASP A 76 9.03 8.81 -13.36
N SER A 77 7.74 8.95 -13.02
CA SER A 77 7.27 8.74 -11.66
C SER A 77 5.82 8.28 -11.55
N ILE A 78 5.55 7.65 -10.41
CA ILE A 78 4.21 7.37 -9.90
C ILE A 78 3.92 8.36 -8.77
N LYS A 79 2.75 8.97 -8.83
CA LYS A 79 2.29 10.02 -7.91
C LYS A 79 1.04 9.56 -7.16
N ILE A 80 0.84 10.06 -5.96
CA ILE A 80 -0.34 9.84 -5.11
C ILE A 80 -1.10 11.16 -4.93
N LEU A 81 -2.43 11.11 -4.94
CA LEU A 81 -3.26 12.29 -4.69
C LEU A 81 -3.39 12.53 -3.18
N ASN A 82 -2.83 13.63 -2.69
CA ASN A 82 -2.92 14.07 -1.30
C ASN A 82 -3.47 15.50 -1.23
N GLN A 83 -4.60 15.69 -0.54
CA GLN A 83 -5.23 17.01 -0.34
C GLN A 83 -5.30 17.88 -1.61
N GLU A 84 -5.67 17.26 -2.75
CA GLU A 84 -5.78 17.89 -4.09
C GLU A 84 -4.46 18.12 -4.84
N THR A 85 -3.33 17.68 -4.29
CA THR A 85 -2.01 17.76 -4.94
C THR A 85 -1.43 16.39 -5.26
N TRP A 86 -0.80 16.26 -6.43
CA TRP A 86 -0.09 15.05 -6.82
C TRP A 86 1.32 15.08 -6.25
N GLU A 87 1.57 14.23 -5.26
CA GLU A 87 2.88 14.07 -4.62
C GLU A 87 3.60 12.85 -5.21
N GLU A 88 4.90 12.98 -5.45
CA GLU A 88 5.72 11.87 -5.95
C GLU A 88 5.84 10.77 -4.89
N LEU A 89 5.51 9.54 -5.29
CA LEU A 89 5.57 8.36 -4.43
C LEU A 89 6.78 7.49 -4.76
N GLU A 90 7.01 7.24 -6.05
CA GLU A 90 8.09 6.36 -6.52
C GLU A 90 8.61 6.84 -7.88
N VAL A 91 9.93 6.87 -8.06
CA VAL A 91 10.60 7.11 -9.35
C VAL A 91 10.61 5.82 -10.14
N VAL A 92 10.00 5.80 -11.32
CA VAL A 92 9.89 4.63 -12.18
C VAL A 92 9.99 5.05 -13.64
N ASP A 93 10.81 4.36 -14.42
CA ASP A 93 11.01 4.65 -15.84
C ASP A 93 9.92 4.01 -16.71
N PHE A 94 9.04 4.85 -17.25
CA PHE A 94 8.02 4.53 -18.25
C PHE A 94 8.33 5.17 -19.62
N SER A 95 9.57 5.60 -19.87
CA SER A 95 9.97 6.32 -21.10
C SER A 95 9.69 5.57 -22.40
N ASN A 96 9.64 4.24 -22.36
CA ASN A 96 9.35 3.41 -23.52
C ASN A 96 7.85 3.43 -23.93
N ILE A 97 6.95 3.99 -23.10
CA ILE A 97 5.55 4.20 -23.48
C ILE A 97 5.45 5.44 -24.39
N TYR A 98 4.94 5.25 -25.60
CA TYR A 98 4.83 6.31 -26.61
C TYR A 98 3.47 7.02 -26.55
N SER A 99 2.38 6.25 -26.48
CA SER A 99 1.02 6.80 -26.48
C SER A 99 0.07 5.95 -25.67
N VAL A 100 -1.02 6.55 -25.19
CA VAL A 100 -2.11 5.86 -24.50
C VAL A 100 -3.43 6.02 -25.25
N THR A 101 -4.31 5.04 -25.15
CA THR A 101 -5.68 5.14 -25.65
C THR A 101 -6.66 5.10 -24.48
N ASN A 102 -7.51 6.12 -24.39
CA ASN A 102 -8.48 6.24 -23.30
C ASN A 102 -9.75 5.42 -23.52
N ASN A 103 -10.64 5.41 -22.52
CA ASN A 103 -11.93 4.69 -22.58
C ASN A 103 -12.91 5.23 -23.65
N PHE A 104 -12.60 6.38 -24.26
CA PHE A 104 -13.33 6.97 -25.38
C PHE A 104 -12.67 6.71 -26.74
N ASN A 105 -11.71 5.77 -26.81
CA ASN A 105 -10.92 5.44 -28.00
C ASN A 105 -10.10 6.62 -28.58
N LYS A 106 -9.77 7.61 -27.75
CA LYS A 106 -8.87 8.70 -28.14
C LYS A 106 -7.44 8.32 -27.78
N THR A 107 -6.56 8.31 -28.78
CA THR A 107 -5.13 8.11 -28.60
C THR A 107 -4.43 9.45 -28.37
N THR A 108 -3.57 9.51 -27.35
CA THR A 108 -2.78 10.70 -27.00
C THR A 108 -1.31 10.28 -26.87
N ILE A 109 -0.42 11.02 -27.54
CA ILE A 109 1.03 10.86 -27.39
C ILE A 109 1.44 11.47 -26.05
N ILE A 110 2.30 10.80 -25.31
CA ILE A 110 2.69 11.20 -23.95
C ILE A 110 3.93 12.10 -24.05
N GLU A 111 3.87 13.31 -23.49
CA GLU A 111 5.05 14.17 -23.28
C GLU A 111 5.73 13.86 -21.93
N GLU A 112 6.88 14.44 -21.60
CA GLU A 112 7.64 14.07 -20.38
C GLU A 112 6.86 14.26 -19.08
N ASP A 113 6.18 15.39 -18.93
CA ASP A 113 5.49 15.76 -17.68
C ASP A 113 4.01 15.32 -17.63
N ASP A 114 3.54 14.64 -18.67
CA ASP A 114 2.12 14.30 -18.80
C ASP A 114 1.72 13.14 -17.89
N ILE A 115 0.64 13.35 -17.12
CA ILE A 115 -0.06 12.25 -16.47
C ILE A 115 -0.83 11.47 -17.53
N PHE A 116 -0.36 10.27 -17.85
CA PHE A 116 -0.95 9.45 -18.90
C PHE A 116 -1.95 8.41 -18.38
N LEU A 117 -1.84 8.00 -17.12
CA LEU A 117 -2.74 7.05 -16.48
C LEU A 117 -3.10 7.55 -15.08
N VAL A 118 -4.39 7.47 -14.76
CA VAL A 118 -4.92 7.70 -13.42
C VAL A 118 -5.67 6.45 -13.00
N ILE A 119 -5.39 5.98 -11.79
CA ILE A 119 -6.10 4.91 -11.10
C ILE A 119 -6.87 5.55 -9.95
N SER A 120 -8.20 5.57 -10.07
CA SER A 120 -9.10 6.10 -9.05
C SER A 120 -9.53 5.00 -8.07
N PRO A 121 -9.99 5.38 -6.86
CA PRO A 121 -10.58 4.45 -5.89
C PRO A 121 -11.70 3.64 -6.53
N GLY A 122 -11.73 2.33 -6.27
CA GLY A 122 -12.75 1.43 -6.84
C GLY A 122 -12.40 0.80 -8.18
N ASN A 123 -11.10 0.71 -8.52
CA ASN A 123 -10.58 0.01 -9.70
C ASN A 123 -10.87 0.69 -11.04
N GLU A 124 -11.15 1.99 -11.04
CA GLU A 124 -11.36 2.75 -12.27
C GLU A 124 -10.03 3.25 -12.82
N ILE A 125 -9.76 2.97 -14.11
CA ILE A 125 -8.57 3.43 -14.81
C ILE A 125 -8.94 4.35 -15.97
N SER A 126 -8.15 5.40 -16.19
CA SER A 126 -8.42 6.41 -17.22
C SER A 126 -8.14 5.95 -18.65
N ILE A 127 -7.37 4.87 -18.81
CA ILE A 127 -6.94 4.34 -20.10
C ILE A 127 -7.28 2.86 -20.28
N LYS A 128 -7.45 2.47 -21.54
CA LYS A 128 -7.72 1.09 -21.95
C LYS A 128 -6.44 0.38 -22.42
N SER A 129 -5.53 1.10 -23.06
CA SER A 129 -4.32 0.49 -23.60
C SER A 129 -3.15 1.46 -23.73
N LEU A 130 -1.96 0.87 -23.79
CA LEU A 130 -0.66 1.53 -23.95
C LEU A 130 -0.05 1.09 -25.27
N THR A 131 0.61 2.00 -25.98
CA THR A 131 1.44 1.69 -27.15
C THR A 131 2.89 2.02 -26.82
N LEU A 132 3.76 1.03 -26.94
CA LEU A 132 5.20 1.16 -26.72
C LEU A 132 5.88 1.77 -27.95
N SER A 133 7.10 2.30 -27.76
CA SER A 133 7.91 2.91 -28.82
C SER A 133 8.24 1.94 -29.96
N GLY A 134 8.19 0.63 -29.70
CA GLY A 134 8.31 -0.42 -30.72
C GLY A 134 7.02 -0.76 -31.48
N GLY A 135 5.92 -0.04 -31.24
CA GLY A 135 4.60 -0.28 -31.85
C GLY A 135 3.78 -1.40 -31.22
N GLN A 136 4.31 -2.06 -30.18
CA GLN A 136 3.56 -3.06 -29.42
C GLN A 136 2.43 -2.39 -28.62
N ASN A 137 1.23 -2.98 -28.68
CA ASN A 137 0.06 -2.53 -27.92
C ASN A 137 -0.18 -3.47 -26.72
N ILE A 138 -0.47 -2.90 -25.56
CA ILE A 138 -0.77 -3.60 -24.30
C ILE A 138 -2.15 -3.13 -23.82
N GLU A 139 -3.10 -4.06 -23.70
CA GLU A 139 -4.41 -3.81 -23.09
C GLU A 139 -4.35 -3.94 -21.55
N LEU A 140 -5.21 -3.20 -20.85
CA LEU A 140 -5.21 -3.03 -19.38
C LEU A 140 -6.58 -3.30 -18.71
#